data_AF-A0A1F2RRY3-F1
#
_entry.id   AF-A0A1F2RRY3-F1
#
_cell.length_a   1.000
_cell.length_b   1.000
_cell.length_c   1.000
_cell.angle_alpha   90.00
_cell.angle_beta   90.00
_cell.angle_gamma   90.00
#
_symmetry.space_group_name_H-M   'P 1'
#
loop_
_entity.id
_entity.type
_entity.pdbx_description
1 polymer ?
#
loop_
_entity_poly.entity_id
_entity_poly.type
_entity_poly.pdbx_seq_one_letter_code
_entity_poly.pdbx_strand_id
1 'polypeptide(L)'
;MLLALVALPLRAEIVDRILAVVGTRVITWSDVLAETNYQAFLGGQEPVTPDKSLPRDPILSRLIDQRLLEQERDALPLSFPDEGEAGRRLEEIRQRFPEPEAYQRALARYRLTEADLVARLEREANLMAFVERRLRPQVRLNPAEVEHYYSETLTPELRRQGQSAVPPLAEVRERIEQVLTEQEINRRLDEWLRDLRERRGIKILP
;
A
#
# COMPACT_ATOMS: atom_id res chain seq x y z
N MET A 1 10.27 60.75 27.34
CA MET A 1 9.50 59.99 26.32
C MET A 1 10.14 58.62 26.19
N LEU A 2 9.51 57.58 26.76
CA LEU A 2 9.97 56.18 26.65
C LEU A 2 9.48 55.60 25.31
N LEU A 3 10.40 55.13 24.47
CA LEU A 3 10.06 54.32 23.30
C LEU A 3 9.77 52.89 23.76
N ALA A 4 8.53 52.45 23.60
CA ALA A 4 8.16 51.04 23.73
C ALA A 4 8.46 50.33 22.40
N LEU A 5 9.43 49.42 22.41
CA LEU A 5 9.72 48.52 21.30
C LEU A 5 8.67 47.39 21.32
N VAL A 6 7.71 47.45 20.40
CA VAL A 6 6.72 46.38 20.22
C VAL A 6 7.37 45.26 19.42
N ALA A 7 7.71 44.16 20.08
CA ALA A 7 8.11 42.92 19.42
C ALA A 7 6.86 42.21 18.88
N LEU A 8 6.71 42.15 17.55
CA LEU A 8 5.69 41.32 16.93
C LEU A 8 6.08 39.84 17.05
N PRO A 9 5.15 38.95 17.43
CA PRO A 9 5.42 37.51 17.41
C PRO A 9 5.54 37.06 15.95
N LEU A 10 6.73 36.62 15.53
CA LEU A 10 6.85 35.83 14.31
C LEU A 10 6.08 34.53 14.54
N ARG A 11 4.97 34.34 13.81
CA ARG A 11 4.33 33.04 13.69
C ARG A 11 5.36 32.11 13.03
N ALA A 12 5.85 31.12 13.77
CA ALA A 12 6.60 30.03 13.19
C ALA A 12 5.66 29.31 12.21
N GLU A 13 5.88 29.49 10.91
CA GLU A 13 5.20 28.75 9.87
C GLU A 13 5.68 27.30 9.95
N ILE A 14 4.78 26.36 10.23
CA ILE A 14 5.10 24.94 10.19
C ILE A 14 5.26 24.58 8.70
N VAL A 15 6.49 24.66 8.20
CA VAL A 15 6.82 24.20 6.86
C VAL A 15 6.91 22.68 6.92
N ASP A 16 5.89 22.00 6.37
CA ASP A 16 5.92 20.54 6.23
C ASP A 16 7.11 20.16 5.33
N ARG A 17 7.99 19.31 5.85
CA ARG A 17 9.26 18.98 5.20
C ARG A 17 9.00 18.08 4.00
N ILE A 18 9.50 18.48 2.84
CA ILE A 18 9.50 17.63 1.64
C ILE A 18 10.58 16.55 1.81
N LEU A 19 10.20 15.28 1.63
CA LEU A 19 11.11 14.13 1.72
C LEU A 19 11.43 13.53 0.35
N ALA A 20 10.51 13.63 -0.62
CA ALA A 20 10.79 13.26 -1.99
C ALA A 20 9.96 14.06 -2.99
N VAL A 21 10.47 14.16 -4.22
CA VAL A 21 9.74 14.66 -5.37
C VAL A 21 9.69 13.55 -6.42
N VAL A 22 8.48 13.24 -6.90
CA VAL A 22 8.20 12.22 -7.90
C VAL A 22 7.49 12.90 -9.08
N GLY A 23 8.23 13.25 -10.12
CA GLY A 23 7.70 14.06 -11.22
C GLY A 23 7.20 15.42 -10.72
N THR A 24 5.88 15.67 -10.80
CA THR A 24 5.24 16.91 -10.33
C THR A 24 4.64 16.82 -8.92
N ARG A 25 4.70 15.64 -8.28
CA ARG A 25 4.13 15.42 -6.94
C ARG A 25 5.22 15.40 -5.89
N VAL A 26 4.94 15.99 -4.73
CA VAL A 26 5.82 15.94 -3.56
C VAL A 26 5.30 14.90 -2.57
N ILE A 27 6.22 14.27 -1.84
CA ILE A 27 5.93 13.43 -0.68
C ILE A 27 6.54 14.13 0.53
N THR A 28 5.71 14.44 1.51
CA THR A 28 6.13 15.19 2.69
C THR A 28 6.35 14.29 3.90
N TRP A 29 6.87 14.88 4.98
CA TRP A 29 7.03 14.20 6.25
C TRP A 29 5.67 13.85 6.86
N SER A 30 4.67 14.74 6.72
CA SER A 30 3.31 14.43 7.17
C SER A 30 2.67 13.27 6.38
N ASP A 31 2.94 13.16 5.07
CA ASP A 31 2.52 11.99 4.26
C ASP A 31 3.09 10.69 4.84
N VAL A 32 4.40 10.65 5.13
CA VAL A 32 5.07 9.46 5.69
C VAL A 32 4.53 9.12 7.08
N LEU A 33 4.34 10.12 7.96
CA LEU A 33 3.75 9.89 9.28
C LEU A 33 2.34 9.31 9.17
N ALA A 34 1.50 9.95 8.34
CA ALA A 34 0.11 9.58 8.19
C ALA A 34 -0.02 8.17 7.60
N GLU A 35 0.85 7.81 6.66
CA GLU A 35 0.93 6.46 6.13
C GLU A 35 1.42 5.45 7.17
N THR A 36 2.45 5.78 7.94
CA THR A 36 2.97 4.91 8.99
C THR A 36 1.87 4.56 10.00
N ASN A 37 1.09 5.56 10.42
CA ASN A 37 -0.02 5.35 11.35
C ASN A 37 -1.19 4.59 10.74
N TYR A 38 -1.45 4.75 9.44
CA TYR A 38 -2.42 3.94 8.73
C TYR A 38 -2.03 2.46 8.70
N GLN A 39 -0.77 2.14 8.37
CA GLN A 39 -0.28 0.76 8.40
C GLN A 39 -0.30 0.18 9.82
N ALA A 40 0.10 0.98 10.82
CA ALA A 40 0.05 0.57 12.22
C ALA A 40 -1.40 0.28 12.67
N PHE A 41 -2.37 1.10 12.26
CA PHE A 41 -3.79 0.88 12.53
C PHE A 41 -4.28 -0.45 11.94
N LEU A 42 -3.98 -0.72 10.67
CA LEU A 42 -4.40 -1.96 10.01
C LEU A 42 -3.76 -3.22 10.63
N GLY A 43 -2.49 -3.11 11.04
CA GLY A 43 -1.71 -4.20 11.64
C GLY A 43 -1.85 -4.34 13.15
N GLY A 44 -2.59 -3.45 13.83
CA GLY A 44 -2.72 -3.46 15.29
C GLY A 44 -1.42 -3.13 16.03
N GLN A 45 -0.52 -2.37 15.41
CA GLN A 45 0.77 -1.96 15.98
C GLN A 45 0.67 -0.59 16.67
N GLU A 46 1.62 -0.23 17.53
CA GLU A 46 1.61 1.06 18.22
C GLU A 46 1.77 2.25 17.23
N PRO A 47 0.98 3.33 17.32
CA PRO A 47 1.16 4.50 16.46
C PRO A 47 2.51 5.17 16.68
N VAL A 48 3.00 5.80 15.62
CA VAL A 48 4.19 6.64 15.65
C VAL A 48 3.78 8.07 15.97
N THR A 49 4.47 8.66 16.94
CA THR A 49 4.34 10.08 17.28
C THR A 49 5.34 10.91 16.49
N PRO A 50 5.03 12.19 16.19
CA PRO A 50 5.92 13.09 15.45
C PRO A 50 7.33 13.26 16.00
N ASP A 51 7.48 13.06 17.31
CA ASP A 51 8.72 13.22 18.06
C ASP A 51 9.69 12.04 17.86
N LYS A 52 9.23 10.93 17.27
CA LYS A 52 10.07 9.78 16.95
C LYS A 52 10.68 9.91 15.56
N SER A 53 11.90 9.41 15.41
CA SER A 53 12.50 9.20 14.09
C SER A 53 11.58 8.30 13.25
N LEU A 54 10.97 8.86 12.20
CA LEU A 54 10.13 8.07 11.28
C LEU A 54 10.97 6.95 10.65
N PRO A 55 10.41 5.75 10.44
CA PRO A 55 11.01 4.74 9.57
C PRO A 55 10.95 5.26 8.14
N ARG A 56 11.99 5.98 7.72
CA ARG A 56 11.98 6.75 6.47
C ARG A 56 11.89 5.84 5.26
N ASP A 57 12.78 4.87 5.16
CA ASP A 57 13.06 4.25 3.86
C ASP A 57 11.94 3.35 3.31
N PRO A 58 11.35 2.39 4.07
CA PRO A 58 10.35 1.50 3.49
C PRO A 58 9.01 2.21 3.20
N ILE A 59 8.57 3.09 4.09
CA ILE A 59 7.31 3.83 3.91
C ILE A 59 7.45 4.87 2.79
N LEU A 60 8.57 5.61 2.76
CA LEU A 60 8.84 6.56 1.68
C LEU A 60 8.95 5.85 0.33
N SER A 61 9.67 4.72 0.26
CA SER A 61 9.80 3.94 -0.97
C SER A 61 8.43 3.47 -1.49
N ARG A 62 7.56 3.00 -0.60
CA ARG A 62 6.19 2.59 -0.97
C ARG A 62 5.36 3.76 -1.46
N LEU A 63 5.44 4.92 -0.80
CA LEU A 63 4.74 6.12 -1.24
C LEU A 63 5.24 6.59 -2.61
N ILE A 64 6.55 6.48 -2.87
CA ILE A 64 7.12 6.76 -4.19
C ILE A 64 6.48 5.85 -5.24
N ASP A 65 6.42 4.53 -5.00
CA ASP A 65 5.81 3.59 -5.94
C ASP A 65 4.34 3.88 -6.20
N GLN A 66 3.57 4.18 -5.14
CA GLN A 66 2.18 4.58 -5.28
C GLN A 66 2.03 5.82 -6.16
N ARG A 67 2.86 6.86 -5.94
CA ARG A 67 2.81 8.08 -6.77
C ARG A 67 3.21 7.81 -8.22
N LEU A 68 4.15 6.89 -8.48
CA LEU A 68 4.52 6.49 -9.84
C LEU A 68 3.34 5.80 -10.54
N LEU A 69 2.71 4.83 -9.87
CA LEU A 69 1.57 4.11 -10.42
C LEU A 69 0.35 5.02 -10.62
N GLU A 70 0.09 5.94 -9.69
CA GLU A 70 -0.95 6.97 -9.83
C GLU A 70 -0.69 7.85 -11.06
N GLN A 71 0.55 8.25 -11.33
CA GLN A 71 0.88 9.03 -12.52
C GLN A 71 0.63 8.26 -13.82
N GLU A 72 0.97 6.97 -13.85
CA GLU A 72 0.68 6.12 -15.02
C GLU A 72 -0.82 5.93 -15.22
N ARG A 73 -1.59 5.76 -14.14
CA ARG A 73 -3.05 5.67 -14.19
C ARG A 73 -3.67 6.97 -14.70
N ASP A 74 -3.28 8.10 -14.11
CA ASP A 74 -3.83 9.42 -14.41
C ASP A 74 -3.48 9.90 -15.83
N ALA A 75 -2.46 9.32 -16.47
CA ALA A 75 -2.12 9.57 -17.86
C ALA A 75 -3.07 8.89 -18.86
N LEU A 76 -3.89 7.94 -18.41
CA LEU A 76 -4.87 7.25 -19.25
C LEU A 76 -6.25 7.92 -19.15
N PRO A 77 -6.99 8.07 -20.25
CA PRO A 77 -8.33 8.67 -20.24
C PRO A 77 -9.42 7.71 -19.71
N LEU A 78 -9.04 6.67 -18.97
CA LEU A 78 -9.93 5.59 -18.52
C LEU A 78 -10.07 5.63 -17.00
N SER A 79 -11.28 5.39 -16.51
CA SER A 79 -11.51 5.16 -15.08
C SER A 79 -11.26 3.69 -14.74
N PHE A 80 -10.58 3.46 -13.62
CA PHE A 80 -10.35 2.13 -13.05
C PHE A 80 -11.02 2.07 -11.67
N PRO A 81 -12.36 2.23 -11.63
CA PRO A 81 -13.07 2.29 -10.36
C PRO A 81 -12.93 0.95 -9.64
N ASP A 82 -12.79 1.02 -8.32
CA ASP A 82 -12.91 -0.15 -7.47
C ASP A 82 -14.32 -0.74 -7.57
N GLU A 83 -14.42 -2.06 -7.57
CA GLU A 83 -15.69 -2.78 -7.67
C GLU A 83 -16.35 -2.98 -6.29
N GLY A 84 -16.31 -1.94 -5.44
CA GLY A 84 -16.84 -1.97 -4.07
C GLY A 84 -15.86 -2.58 -3.04
N GLU A 85 -14.63 -2.86 -3.46
CA GLU A 85 -13.59 -3.43 -2.61
C GLU A 85 -13.25 -2.52 -1.42
N ALA A 86 -13.22 -1.20 -1.63
CA ALA A 86 -12.95 -0.24 -0.56
C ALA A 86 -14.04 -0.29 0.53
N GLY A 87 -15.31 -0.37 0.12
CA GLY A 87 -16.45 -0.49 1.04
C GLY A 87 -16.45 -1.79 1.82
N ARG A 88 -16.13 -2.92 1.15
CA ARG A 88 -15.97 -4.22 1.80
C ARG A 88 -14.88 -4.18 2.87
N ARG A 89 -13.69 -3.65 2.54
CA ARG A 89 -12.58 -3.54 3.48
C ARG A 89 -12.88 -2.61 4.65
N LEU A 90 -13.61 -1.52 4.43
CA LEU A 90 -14.04 -0.63 5.50
C LEU A 90 -14.92 -1.37 6.51
N GLU A 91 -15.88 -2.17 6.02
CA GLU A 91 -16.78 -2.93 6.87
C GLU A 91 -16.04 -4.02 7.66
N GLU A 92 -15.10 -4.72 7.02
CA GLU A 92 -14.21 -5.67 7.71
C GLU A 92 -13.34 -5.02 8.79
N ILE A 93 -12.93 -3.77 8.60
CA ILE A 93 -12.20 -3.02 9.63
C ILE A 93 -13.14 -2.68 10.79
N ARG A 94 -14.36 -2.20 10.52
CA ARG A 94 -15.34 -1.86 11.56
C ARG A 94 -15.70 -3.07 12.42
N GLN A 95 -15.86 -4.24 11.82
CA GLN A 95 -16.18 -5.49 12.52
C GLN A 95 -15.10 -5.97 13.50
N ARG A 96 -13.86 -5.46 13.41
CA ARG A 96 -12.81 -5.75 14.39
C ARG A 96 -13.05 -5.07 15.74
N PHE A 97 -13.96 -4.10 15.79
CA PHE A 97 -14.26 -3.34 16.99
C PHE A 97 -15.62 -3.76 17.54
N PRO A 98 -15.71 -3.99 18.87
CA PRO A 98 -16.95 -4.45 19.49
C PRO A 98 -18.03 -3.37 19.50
N GLU A 99 -17.65 -2.10 19.52
CA GLU A 99 -18.55 -0.94 19.65
C GLU A 99 -18.09 0.20 18.72
N PRO A 100 -19.01 0.99 18.13
CA PRO A 100 -18.68 2.12 17.28
C PRO A 100 -17.73 3.14 17.93
N GLU A 101 -17.88 3.41 19.23
CA GLU A 101 -17.02 4.34 19.96
C GLU A 101 -15.59 3.78 20.12
N ALA A 102 -15.44 2.45 20.20
CA ALA A 102 -14.11 1.83 20.24
C ALA A 102 -13.37 2.03 18.92
N TYR A 103 -14.07 1.90 17.80
CA TYR A 103 -13.54 2.20 16.47
C TYR A 103 -13.12 3.67 16.33
N GLN A 104 -13.98 4.61 16.73
CA GLN A 104 -13.64 6.04 16.67
C GLN A 104 -12.47 6.42 17.59
N ARG A 105 -12.41 5.86 18.80
CA ARG A 105 -11.24 6.04 19.71
C ARG A 105 -9.96 5.46 19.10
N ALA A 106 -10.05 4.32 18.43
CA ALA A 106 -8.91 3.73 17.74
C ALA A 106 -8.43 4.67 16.63
N LEU A 107 -9.29 5.08 15.70
CA LEU A 107 -8.94 6.02 14.63
C LEU A 107 -8.26 7.29 15.19
N ALA A 108 -8.84 7.90 16.23
CA ALA A 108 -8.27 9.08 16.87
C ALA A 108 -6.87 8.84 17.46
N ARG A 109 -6.62 7.67 18.06
CA ARG A 109 -5.29 7.28 18.58
C ARG A 109 -4.23 7.24 17.48
N TYR A 110 -4.60 6.81 16.27
CA TYR A 110 -3.71 6.79 15.09
C TYR A 110 -3.71 8.11 14.31
N ARG A 111 -4.43 9.14 14.78
CA ARG A 111 -4.60 10.44 14.10
C ARG A 111 -5.23 10.28 12.71
N LEU A 112 -6.19 9.36 12.62
CA LEU A 112 -6.97 9.11 11.42
C LEU A 112 -8.40 9.59 11.66
N THR A 113 -9.01 10.11 10.60
CA THR A 113 -10.47 10.19 10.51
C THR A 113 -11.00 9.03 9.67
N GLU A 114 -12.30 8.75 9.77
CA GLU A 114 -12.94 7.77 8.90
C GLU A 114 -12.86 8.20 7.42
N ALA A 115 -12.94 9.51 7.14
CA ALA A 115 -12.76 10.03 5.79
C ALA A 115 -11.35 9.75 5.24
N ASP A 116 -10.31 9.89 6.07
CA ASP A 116 -8.94 9.55 5.67
C ASP A 116 -8.80 8.05 5.36
N LEU A 117 -9.46 7.20 6.17
CA LEU A 117 -9.46 5.75 5.96
C LEU A 117 -10.16 5.39 4.65
N VAL A 118 -11.37 5.90 4.41
CA VAL A 118 -12.13 5.67 3.18
C VAL A 118 -11.32 6.12 1.95
N ALA A 119 -10.80 7.34 1.97
CA ALA A 119 -10.03 7.87 0.85
C ALA A 119 -8.75 7.06 0.59
N ARG A 120 -8.12 6.47 1.62
CA ARG A 120 -6.99 5.54 1.43
C ARG A 120 -7.42 4.23 0.82
N LEU A 121 -8.48 3.61 1.35
CA LEU A 121 -8.99 2.33 0.85
C LEU A 121 -9.41 2.45 -0.63
N GLU A 122 -10.09 3.53 -0.99
CA GLU A 122 -10.45 3.82 -2.38
C GLU A 122 -9.19 3.97 -3.25
N ARG A 123 -8.21 4.78 -2.82
CA ARG A 123 -6.95 4.92 -3.59
C ARG A 123 -6.25 3.58 -3.80
N GLU A 124 -6.12 2.77 -2.75
CA GLU A 124 -5.49 1.44 -2.82
C GLU A 124 -6.25 0.51 -3.75
N ALA A 125 -7.58 0.44 -3.62
CA ALA A 125 -8.41 -0.43 -4.43
C ALA A 125 -8.39 -0.03 -5.92
N ASN A 126 -8.48 1.27 -6.21
CA ASN A 126 -8.37 1.80 -7.57
C ASN A 126 -6.98 1.54 -8.18
N LEU A 127 -5.92 1.66 -7.39
CA LEU A 127 -4.56 1.39 -7.84
C LEU A 127 -4.36 -0.11 -8.13
N MET A 128 -4.88 -0.97 -7.26
CA MET A 128 -4.82 -2.43 -7.45
C MET A 128 -5.62 -2.85 -8.69
N ALA A 129 -6.83 -2.32 -8.88
CA ALA A 129 -7.64 -2.58 -10.07
C ALA A 129 -6.92 -2.15 -11.37
N PHE A 130 -6.20 -1.03 -11.33
CA PHE A 130 -5.37 -0.58 -12.44
C PHE A 130 -4.21 -1.54 -12.74
N VAL A 131 -3.46 -1.96 -11.71
CA VAL A 131 -2.36 -2.93 -11.84
C VAL A 131 -2.86 -4.25 -12.42
N GLU A 132 -3.92 -4.82 -11.85
CA GLU A 132 -4.55 -6.06 -12.31
C GLU A 132 -4.93 -5.96 -13.79
N ARG A 133 -5.69 -4.92 -14.16
CA ARG A 133 -6.17 -4.76 -15.55
C ARG A 133 -5.03 -4.61 -16.55
N ARG A 134 -3.91 -4.01 -16.13
CA ARG A 134 -2.72 -3.83 -16.98
C ARG A 134 -1.90 -5.10 -17.11
N LEU A 135 -1.66 -5.82 -16.02
CA LEU A 135 -0.68 -6.91 -15.95
C LEU A 135 -1.30 -8.28 -16.18
N ARG A 136 -2.52 -8.54 -15.70
CA ARG A 136 -3.19 -9.83 -15.83
C ARG A 136 -3.28 -10.34 -17.28
N PRO A 137 -3.60 -9.51 -18.30
CA PRO A 137 -3.60 -9.98 -19.70
C PRO A 137 -2.23 -10.40 -20.24
N GLN A 138 -1.15 -10.02 -19.57
CA GLN A 138 0.22 -10.35 -19.95
C GLN A 138 0.73 -11.65 -19.30
N VAL A 139 -0.01 -12.18 -18.32
CA VAL A 139 0.32 -13.43 -17.65
C VAL A 139 0.00 -14.60 -18.57
N ARG A 140 1.00 -15.48 -18.78
CA ARG A 140 0.85 -16.71 -19.54
C ARG A 140 1.41 -17.85 -18.71
N LEU A 141 0.53 -18.65 -18.12
CA LEU A 141 0.93 -19.84 -17.39
C LEU A 141 1.07 -21.03 -18.34
N ASN A 142 2.17 -21.76 -18.20
CA ASN A 142 2.40 -23.03 -18.87
C ASN A 142 1.94 -24.17 -17.95
N PRO A 143 1.22 -25.20 -18.44
CA PRO A 143 0.89 -26.40 -17.65
C PRO A 143 2.06 -27.01 -16.88
N ALA A 144 3.28 -26.95 -17.43
CA ALA A 144 4.48 -27.44 -16.76
C ALA A 144 4.83 -26.66 -15.47
N GLU A 145 4.49 -25.37 -15.39
CA GLU A 145 4.72 -24.55 -14.18
C GLU A 145 3.79 -24.98 -13.05
N VAL A 146 2.56 -25.37 -13.38
CA VAL A 146 1.59 -25.91 -12.40
C VAL A 146 2.07 -27.24 -11.83
N GLU A 147 2.55 -28.13 -12.70
CA GLU A 147 3.11 -29.43 -12.28
C GLU A 147 4.36 -29.24 -11.41
N HIS A 148 5.26 -28.35 -11.82
CA HIS A 148 6.47 -28.03 -11.05
C HIS A 148 6.13 -27.43 -9.68
N TYR A 149 5.20 -26.47 -9.62
CA TYR A 149 4.78 -25.89 -8.34
C TYR A 149 4.14 -26.94 -7.43
N TYR A 150 3.33 -27.84 -7.99
CA TYR A 150 2.74 -28.94 -7.24
C TYR A 150 3.80 -29.88 -6.66
N SER A 151 4.77 -30.34 -7.45
CA SER A 151 5.76 -31.33 -7.02
C SER A 151 6.85 -30.75 -6.13
N GLU A 152 7.34 -29.54 -6.44
CA GLU A 152 8.52 -28.96 -5.80
C GLU A 152 8.19 -28.00 -4.66
N THR A 153 6.99 -27.39 -4.64
CA THR A 153 6.63 -26.40 -3.64
C THR A 153 5.50 -26.88 -2.72
N LEU A 154 4.33 -27.19 -3.29
CA LEU A 154 3.15 -27.51 -2.50
C LEU A 154 3.28 -28.84 -1.76
N THR A 155 3.61 -29.92 -2.48
CA THR A 155 3.72 -31.26 -1.90
C THR A 155 4.76 -31.32 -0.78
N PRO A 156 5.98 -30.76 -0.92
CA PRO A 156 6.97 -30.76 0.16
C PRO A 156 6.55 -29.90 1.36
N GLU A 157 5.87 -28.77 1.13
CA GLU A 157 5.35 -27.93 2.22
C GLU A 157 4.26 -28.66 3.03
N LEU A 158 3.29 -29.31 2.39
CA LEU A 158 2.24 -30.06 3.09
C LEU A 158 2.82 -31.21 3.92
N ARG A 159 3.81 -31.93 3.38
CA ARG A 159 4.51 -32.98 4.13
C ARG A 159 5.27 -32.41 5.33
N ARG A 160 5.94 -31.26 5.18
CA ARG A 160 6.60 -30.55 6.29
C ARG A 160 5.61 -30.12 7.37
N GLN A 161 4.39 -29.78 6.99
CA GLN A 161 3.29 -29.46 7.91
C GLN A 161 2.61 -30.71 8.53
N GLY A 162 3.15 -31.91 8.28
CA GLY A 162 2.65 -33.16 8.87
C GLY A 162 1.41 -33.74 8.18
N GLN A 163 1.03 -33.24 6.99
CA GLN A 163 -0.05 -33.86 6.23
C GLN A 163 0.45 -35.10 5.50
N SER A 164 -0.06 -36.26 5.93
CA SER A 164 0.26 -37.56 5.34
C SER A 164 -0.39 -37.80 3.98
N ALA A 165 -1.49 -37.12 3.68
CA ALA A 165 -2.21 -37.23 2.41
C ALA A 165 -2.10 -35.90 1.66
N VAL A 166 -1.45 -35.92 0.50
CA VAL A 166 -1.36 -34.76 -0.41
C VAL A 166 -2.52 -34.85 -1.39
N PRO A 167 -3.35 -33.79 -1.54
CA PRO A 167 -4.43 -33.77 -2.53
C PRO A 167 -3.89 -34.02 -3.95
N PRO A 168 -4.60 -34.77 -4.80
CA PRO A 168 -4.24 -34.93 -6.21
C PRO A 168 -4.14 -33.57 -6.93
N LEU A 169 -3.22 -33.46 -7.90
CA LEU A 169 -3.03 -32.23 -8.68
C LEU A 169 -4.35 -31.71 -9.28
N ALA A 170 -5.23 -32.61 -9.75
CA ALA A 170 -6.51 -32.22 -10.34
C ALA A 170 -7.40 -31.42 -9.38
N GLU A 171 -7.36 -31.69 -8.07
CA GLU A 171 -8.17 -31.02 -7.06
C GLU A 171 -7.63 -29.63 -6.70
N VAL A 172 -6.31 -29.45 -6.80
CA VAL A 172 -5.64 -28.19 -6.40
C VAL A 172 -5.16 -27.36 -7.59
N ARG A 173 -5.34 -27.84 -8.82
CA ARG A 173 -4.86 -27.18 -10.06
C ARG A 173 -5.30 -25.73 -10.14
N GLU A 174 -6.59 -25.45 -10.01
CA GLU A 174 -7.12 -24.08 -10.11
C GLU A 174 -6.50 -23.17 -9.05
N ARG A 175 -6.33 -23.68 -7.82
CA ARG A 175 -5.70 -22.92 -6.74
C ARG A 175 -4.23 -22.64 -7.02
N ILE A 176 -3.50 -23.60 -7.60
CA ILE A 176 -2.10 -23.41 -8.01
C ILE A 176 -2.02 -22.38 -9.12
N GLU A 177 -2.89 -22.46 -10.14
CA GLU A 177 -2.96 -21.50 -11.23
C GLU A 177 -3.24 -20.07 -10.72
N GLN A 178 -4.15 -19.93 -9.75
CA GLN A 178 -4.38 -18.65 -9.07
C GLN A 178 -3.09 -18.15 -8.39
N VAL A 179 -2.43 -19.00 -7.59
CA VAL A 179 -1.19 -18.61 -6.89
C VAL A 179 -0.08 -18.20 -7.87
N LEU A 180 0.13 -18.98 -8.94
CA LEU A 180 1.12 -18.68 -9.96
C LEU A 180 0.79 -17.41 -10.74
N THR A 181 -0.50 -17.16 -11.00
CA THR A 181 -0.96 -15.92 -11.63
C THR A 181 -0.59 -14.71 -10.76
N GLU A 182 -0.92 -14.75 -9.47
CA GLU A 182 -0.60 -13.67 -8.54
C GLU A 182 0.92 -13.47 -8.38
N GLN A 183 1.70 -14.55 -8.34
CA GLN A 183 3.16 -14.47 -8.30
C GLN A 183 3.74 -13.79 -9.55
N GLU A 184 3.22 -14.12 -10.72
CA GLU A 184 3.66 -13.53 -11.98
C GLU A 184 3.23 -12.06 -12.12
N ILE A 185 2.03 -11.69 -11.64
CA ILE A 185 1.58 -10.29 -11.55
C ILE A 185 2.54 -9.50 -10.66
N ASN A 186 2.86 -10.01 -9.47
CA ASN A 186 3.79 -9.35 -8.53
C ASN A 186 5.18 -9.17 -9.15
N ARG A 187 5.74 -10.21 -9.79
CA ARG A 187 7.03 -10.13 -10.48
C ARG A 187 7.03 -9.05 -11.55
N ARG A 188 5.96 -8.98 -12.35
CA ARG A 188 5.80 -7.96 -13.40
C ARG A 188 5.61 -6.56 -12.83
N LEU A 189 4.91 -6.43 -11.71
CA LEU A 189 4.76 -5.16 -11.01
C LEU A 189 6.13 -4.65 -10.53
N ASP A 190 6.95 -5.52 -9.96
CA ASP A 190 8.31 -5.17 -9.51
C ASP A 190 9.21 -4.73 -10.67
N GLU A 191 9.11 -5.39 -11.82
CA GLU A 191 9.81 -4.98 -13.04
C GLU A 191 9.33 -3.62 -13.53
N TRP A 192 8.01 -3.43 -13.59
CA TRP A 192 7.44 -2.18 -14.04
C TRP A 192 7.76 -1.01 -13.10
N LEU A 193 7.72 -1.20 -11.79
CA LEU A 193 8.11 -0.19 -10.81
C LEU A 193 9.59 0.18 -10.92
N ARG A 194 10.48 -0.79 -11.17
CA ARG A 194 11.89 -0.52 -11.46
C ARG A 194 12.04 0.37 -12.69
N ASP A 195 11.38 0.01 -13.79
CA ASP A 195 11.39 0.82 -15.02
C ASP A 195 10.84 2.24 -14.80
N LEU A 196 9.75 2.38 -14.02
CA LEU A 196 9.17 3.68 -13.70
C LEU A 196 10.14 4.52 -12.86
N ARG A 197 10.82 3.92 -11.88
CA ARG A 197 11.81 4.61 -11.05
C ARG A 197 13.02 5.10 -11.84
N GLU A 198 13.45 4.35 -12.85
CA GLU A 198 14.56 4.75 -13.73
C GLU A 198 14.16 5.86 -14.69
N ARG A 199 12.94 5.81 -15.23
CA ARG A 199 12.44 6.77 -16.24
C ARG A 199 11.95 8.08 -15.63
N ARG A 200 11.38 8.02 -14.43
CA ARG A 200 10.80 9.19 -13.75
C ARG A 200 11.87 9.81 -12.86
N GLY A 201 12.07 11.11 -12.97
CA GLY A 201 12.96 11.84 -12.06
C GLY A 201 12.44 11.78 -10.63
N ILE A 202 13.02 10.89 -9.83
CA ILE A 202 12.79 10.80 -8.38
C ILE A 202 13.93 11.52 -7.68
N LYS A 203 13.59 12.51 -6.86
CA LYS A 203 14.56 13.22 -6.02
C LYS A 203 14.19 13.03 -4.57
N ILE A 204 14.94 12.17 -3.88
CA ILE A 204 14.85 12.02 -2.42
C ILE A 204 15.65 13.17 -1.78
N LEU A 205 15.05 13.82 -0.80
CA LEU A 205 15.65 14.92 -0.05
C LEU A 205 16.13 14.41 1.31
N PRO A 206 17.27 14.91 1.81
CA PRO A 206 17.81 14.53 3.12
C PRO A 206 16.83 14.91 4.24
#